data_AF-A0A2M7VVT7-F1
#
_entry.id   AF-A0A2M7VVT7-F1
#
_cell.length_a   1.000
_cell.length_b   1.000
_cell.length_c   1.000
_cell.angle_alpha   90.00
_cell.angle_beta   90.00
_cell.angle_gamma   90.00
#
_symmetry.space_group_name_H-M   'P 1'
#
loop_
_entity.id
_entity.type
_entity.pdbx_description
1 polymer ?
#
loop_
_entity_poly.entity_id
_entity_poly.type
_entity_poly.pdbx_seq_one_letter_code
_entity_poly.pdbx_strand_id
1 'polypeptide(L)'
;MAGEEKKEPAVVFQVNGSFVLIDETGKEIELGQAKFILDEEKLSVFSESGKAISLPLRDISDFFAQDYKIYLSFSGGGKIIISELGYQYEDFVRVFTKLRHEIIQKELLMKEGVKKTGFKGDYDYQKEGEKRFGKAEVEIYDTGLVIKPEQGDLIRIPYSEITKLSDKDYKISIITESGNLLLSHFGEKFDSLNKALKEVLAELSLKAQEILKEFLIEL
;
A
#
# COMPACT_ATOMS: atom_id res chain seq x y z
N MET A 1 29.88 -7.90 28.51
CA MET A 1 29.07 -8.11 27.29
C MET A 1 27.68 -8.52 27.75
N ALA A 2 26.77 -7.56 27.82
CA ALA A 2 25.37 -7.84 28.16
C ALA A 2 24.73 -8.49 26.93
N GLY A 3 24.23 -9.71 27.09
CA GLY A 3 23.41 -10.34 26.07
C GLY A 3 22.15 -9.52 25.92
N GLU A 4 21.91 -8.97 24.74
CA GLU A 4 20.60 -8.45 24.38
C GLU A 4 19.62 -9.63 24.40
N GLU A 5 18.82 -9.71 25.46
CA GLU A 5 17.62 -10.54 25.47
C GLU A 5 16.74 -10.06 24.32
N LYS A 6 16.73 -10.83 23.21
CA LYS A 6 15.73 -10.68 22.16
C LYS A 6 14.37 -10.94 22.80
N LYS A 7 13.69 -9.88 23.24
CA LYS A 7 12.27 -9.94 23.60
C LYS A 7 11.54 -10.57 22.42
N GLU A 8 10.81 -11.66 22.66
CA GLU A 8 9.90 -12.19 21.66
C GLU A 8 8.91 -11.09 21.27
N PRO A 9 8.68 -10.87 19.96
CA PRO A 9 7.76 -9.83 19.52
C PRO A 9 6.38 -10.10 20.11
N ALA A 10 5.77 -9.05 20.69
CA ALA A 10 4.48 -9.17 21.34
C ALA A 10 3.39 -9.48 20.30
N VAL A 11 2.50 -10.42 20.63
CA VAL A 11 1.33 -10.71 19.79
C VAL A 11 0.44 -9.47 19.74
N VAL A 12 0.21 -8.97 18.52
CA VAL A 12 -0.62 -7.79 18.26
C VAL A 12 -2.07 -8.20 18.04
N PHE A 13 -2.31 -9.33 17.34
CA PHE A 13 -3.66 -9.82 17.06
C PHE A 13 -3.69 -11.34 16.87
N GLN A 14 -4.84 -11.95 17.18
CA GLN A 14 -5.06 -13.38 16.99
C GLN A 14 -6.50 -13.65 16.54
N VAL A 15 -6.67 -14.51 15.54
CA VAL A 15 -7.98 -14.87 14.99
C VAL A 15 -7.95 -16.27 14.36
N ASN A 16 -9.10 -16.93 14.25
CA ASN A 16 -9.25 -18.17 13.50
C ASN A 16 -10.00 -17.90 12.18
N GLY A 17 -9.71 -18.69 11.16
CA GLY A 17 -10.47 -18.69 9.92
C GLY A 17 -9.90 -19.64 8.88
N SER A 18 -10.32 -19.48 7.64
CA SER A 18 -9.87 -20.29 6.52
C SER A 18 -8.70 -19.65 5.78
N PHE A 19 -7.86 -20.48 5.16
CA PHE A 19 -6.89 -20.03 4.18
C PHE A 19 -6.84 -20.93 2.94
N VAL A 20 -6.30 -20.36 1.87
CA VAL A 20 -5.81 -21.07 0.68
C VAL A 20 -4.39 -20.59 0.41
N LEU A 21 -3.45 -21.53 0.31
CA LEU A 21 -2.06 -21.30 -0.07
C LEU A 21 -1.85 -21.72 -1.52
N ILE A 22 -1.31 -20.81 -2.32
CA ILE A 22 -1.11 -20.97 -3.76
C ILE A 22 0.39 -20.77 -4.06
N ASP A 23 0.98 -21.66 -4.85
CA ASP A 23 2.37 -21.54 -5.29
C ASP A 23 2.54 -20.52 -6.43
N GLU A 24 3.79 -20.30 -6.86
CA GLU A 24 4.16 -19.43 -7.96
C GLU A 24 3.59 -19.87 -9.32
N THR A 25 3.16 -21.12 -9.45
CA THR A 25 2.53 -21.66 -10.67
C THR A 25 1.01 -21.47 -10.69
N GLY A 26 0.45 -20.93 -9.60
CA GLY A 26 -0.99 -20.76 -9.42
C GLY A 26 -1.71 -22.01 -8.91
N LYS A 27 -0.96 -23.03 -8.47
CA LYS A 27 -1.55 -24.28 -7.96
C LYS A 27 -1.82 -24.15 -6.46
N GLU A 28 -3.01 -24.56 -6.05
CA GLU A 28 -3.37 -24.69 -4.63
C GLU A 28 -2.55 -25.81 -3.98
N ILE A 29 -1.76 -25.44 -2.97
CA ILE A 29 -0.87 -26.35 -2.23
C ILE A 29 -1.57 -26.85 -0.97
N GLU A 30 -2.30 -25.97 -0.29
CA GLU A 30 -2.98 -26.25 0.97
C GLU A 30 -4.20 -25.36 1.13
N LEU A 31 -5.26 -25.91 1.70
CA LEU A 31 -6.45 -25.18 2.12
C LEU A 31 -6.99 -25.78 3.41
N GLY A 32 -7.58 -24.96 4.25
CA GLY A 32 -8.17 -25.43 5.50
C GLY A 32 -8.38 -24.32 6.52
N GLN A 33 -8.78 -24.73 7.71
CA GLN A 33 -8.90 -23.85 8.87
C GLN A 33 -7.52 -23.66 9.51
N ALA A 34 -7.27 -22.45 9.99
CA ALA A 34 -6.05 -22.09 10.68
C ALA A 34 -6.31 -21.05 11.77
N LYS A 35 -5.40 -21.07 12.73
CA LYS A 35 -5.21 -19.98 13.68
C LYS A 35 -4.15 -19.03 13.12
N PHE A 36 -4.50 -17.76 12.99
CA PHE A 36 -3.61 -16.68 12.59
C PHE A 36 -3.13 -15.91 13.81
N ILE A 37 -1.82 -15.71 13.92
CA ILE A 37 -1.18 -14.90 14.95
C ILE A 37 -0.36 -13.82 14.25
N LEU A 38 -0.70 -12.57 14.49
CA LEU A 38 -0.03 -11.40 13.94
C LEU A 38 0.79 -10.74 15.04
N ASP A 39 2.07 -10.53 14.77
CA ASP A 39 2.94 -9.66 15.57
C ASP A 39 3.44 -8.49 14.70
N GLU A 40 4.36 -7.68 15.23
CA GLU A 40 4.88 -6.50 14.54
C GLU A 40 5.70 -6.81 13.27
N GLU A 41 6.21 -8.04 13.12
CA GLU A 41 7.15 -8.42 12.07
C GLU A 41 6.62 -9.51 11.14
N LYS A 42 5.70 -10.36 11.58
CA LYS A 42 5.22 -11.53 10.83
C LYS A 42 3.76 -11.89 11.10
N LEU A 43 3.18 -12.60 10.13
CA LEU A 43 1.95 -13.35 10.25
C LEU A 43 2.28 -14.84 10.36
N SER A 44 1.91 -15.47 11.47
CA SER A 44 2.04 -16.92 11.67
C SER A 44 0.70 -17.60 11.42
N VAL A 45 0.71 -18.66 10.61
CA VAL A 45 -0.45 -19.47 10.23
C VAL A 45 -0.28 -20.86 10.81
N PHE A 46 -1.13 -21.26 11.74
CA PHE A 46 -1.15 -22.58 12.36
C PHE A 46 -2.33 -23.37 11.80
N SER A 47 -2.06 -24.23 10.81
CA SER A 47 -3.06 -25.07 10.15
C SER A 47 -3.54 -26.18 11.09
N GLU A 48 -4.83 -26.51 11.04
CA GLU A 48 -5.37 -27.66 11.75
C GLU A 48 -4.78 -29.01 11.28
N SER A 49 -4.10 -29.01 10.12
CA SER A 49 -3.32 -30.15 9.62
C SER A 49 -2.06 -30.44 10.46
N GLY A 50 -1.72 -29.57 11.42
CA GLY A 50 -0.52 -29.66 12.27
C GLY A 50 0.71 -28.97 11.69
N LYS A 51 0.59 -28.32 10.53
CA LYS A 51 1.65 -27.50 9.94
C LYS A 51 1.58 -26.06 10.44
N ALA A 52 2.74 -25.41 10.52
CA ALA A 52 2.83 -23.98 10.82
C ALA A 52 3.70 -23.28 9.77
N ILE A 53 3.25 -22.10 9.32
CA ILE A 53 3.98 -21.25 8.38
C ILE A 53 4.18 -19.89 9.04
N SER A 54 5.40 -19.37 8.97
CA SER A 54 5.74 -18.02 9.42
C SER A 54 5.99 -17.15 8.19
N LEU A 55 5.22 -16.09 8.03
CA LEU A 55 5.25 -15.18 6.88
C LEU A 55 5.74 -13.82 7.37
N PRO A 56 7.00 -13.44 7.13
CA PRO A 56 7.48 -12.10 7.44
C PRO A 56 6.64 -11.07 6.69
N LEU A 57 6.17 -10.04 7.40
CA LEU A 57 5.37 -8.99 6.79
C LEU A 57 6.16 -8.26 5.71
N ARG A 58 7.49 -8.20 5.79
CA ARG A 58 8.37 -7.57 4.78
C ARG A 58 8.41 -8.33 3.45
N ASP A 59 8.17 -9.63 3.46
CA ASP A 59 8.24 -10.48 2.26
C ASP A 59 6.96 -10.42 1.42
N ILE A 60 5.91 -9.80 1.97
CA ILE A 60 4.66 -9.55 1.26
C ILE A 60 4.93 -8.42 0.26
N SER A 61 4.87 -8.76 -1.03
CA SER A 61 5.01 -7.80 -2.11
C SER A 61 3.75 -6.97 -2.29
N ASP A 62 2.59 -7.54 -1.97
CA ASP A 62 1.31 -6.87 -2.12
C ASP A 62 0.21 -7.41 -1.20
N PHE A 63 -0.64 -6.51 -0.74
CA PHE A 63 -1.80 -6.81 0.10
C PHE A 63 -3.01 -5.96 -0.29
N PHE A 64 -4.16 -6.61 -0.39
CA PHE A 64 -5.47 -5.98 -0.45
C PHE A 64 -6.54 -6.82 0.23
N ALA A 65 -7.62 -6.18 0.66
CA ALA A 65 -8.77 -6.83 1.27
C ALA A 65 -10.04 -6.46 0.51
N GLN A 66 -10.86 -7.46 0.17
CA GLN A 66 -12.10 -7.30 -0.58
C GLN A 66 -13.02 -8.51 -0.34
N ASP A 67 -14.33 -8.29 -0.28
CA ASP A 67 -15.34 -9.35 -0.18
C ASP A 67 -15.08 -10.35 0.96
N TYR A 68 -14.70 -9.84 2.14
CA TYR A 68 -14.34 -10.63 3.33
C TYR A 68 -13.16 -11.58 3.13
N LYS A 69 -12.29 -11.27 2.17
CA LYS A 69 -11.05 -11.97 1.88
C LYS A 69 -9.87 -11.02 1.94
N ILE A 70 -8.78 -11.53 2.49
CA ILE A 70 -7.49 -10.85 2.51
C ILE A 70 -6.57 -11.60 1.54
N TYR A 71 -6.04 -10.88 0.57
CA TYR A 71 -5.14 -11.41 -0.45
C TYR A 71 -3.74 -10.89 -0.14
N LEU A 72 -2.81 -11.81 0.07
CA LEU A 72 -1.39 -11.50 0.25
C LEU A 72 -0.60 -12.17 -0.87
N SER A 73 0.17 -11.38 -1.62
CA SER A 73 1.12 -11.86 -2.61
C SER A 73 2.53 -11.70 -2.09
N PHE A 74 3.40 -12.66 -2.40
CA PHE A 74 4.80 -12.65 -1.98
C PHE A 74 5.71 -12.41 -3.17
N SER A 75 6.91 -11.84 -2.93
CA SER A 75 7.89 -11.56 -3.98
C SER A 75 8.33 -12.81 -4.77
N GLY A 76 8.18 -14.00 -4.20
CA GLY A 76 8.44 -15.29 -4.86
C GLY A 76 7.32 -15.78 -5.79
N GLY A 77 6.22 -15.04 -5.94
CA GLY A 77 5.08 -15.38 -6.81
C GLY A 77 3.95 -16.16 -6.13
N GLY A 78 4.20 -16.76 -4.95
CA GLY A 78 3.16 -17.41 -4.15
C GLY A 78 2.13 -16.43 -3.59
N LYS A 79 0.97 -16.96 -3.19
CA LYS A 79 -0.13 -16.20 -2.60
C LYS A 79 -0.76 -16.93 -1.42
N ILE A 80 -1.27 -16.17 -0.46
CA ILE A 80 -2.19 -16.68 0.55
C ILE A 80 -3.47 -15.85 0.54
N ILE A 81 -4.60 -16.54 0.54
CA ILE A 81 -5.93 -15.94 0.66
C ILE A 81 -6.48 -16.34 2.03
N ILE A 82 -6.82 -15.36 2.86
CA ILE A 82 -7.40 -15.58 4.19
C ILE A 82 -8.87 -15.16 4.16
N SER A 83 -9.75 -15.98 4.73
CA SER A 83 -11.19 -15.75 4.71
C SER A 83 -11.86 -16.28 5.99
N GLU A 84 -13.17 -16.07 6.11
CA GLU A 84 -13.99 -16.63 7.20
C GLU A 84 -13.57 -16.17 8.62
N LEU A 85 -12.99 -14.97 8.74
CA LEU A 85 -12.60 -14.38 10.03
C LEU A 85 -13.79 -13.91 10.89
N GLY A 86 -15.02 -14.03 10.38
CA GLY A 86 -16.25 -13.61 11.06
C GLY A 86 -16.24 -12.12 11.43
N TYR A 87 -16.70 -11.81 12.64
CA TYR A 87 -16.77 -10.43 13.15
C TYR A 87 -15.38 -9.79 13.35
N GLN A 88 -14.31 -10.58 13.38
CA GLN A 88 -12.94 -10.09 13.58
C GLN A 88 -12.27 -9.65 12.26
N TYR A 89 -12.93 -9.85 11.10
CA TYR A 89 -12.39 -9.47 9.79
C TYR A 89 -11.94 -8.00 9.73
N GLU A 90 -12.83 -7.07 10.10
CA GLU A 90 -12.54 -5.63 10.01
C GLU A 90 -11.39 -5.22 10.94
N ASP A 91 -11.35 -5.78 12.15
CA ASP A 91 -10.27 -5.50 13.10
C ASP A 91 -8.94 -6.07 12.61
N PHE A 92 -8.94 -7.28 12.04
CA PHE A 92 -7.75 -7.87 11.45
C PHE A 92 -7.22 -7.03 10.29
N VAL A 93 -8.07 -6.66 9.33
CA VAL A 93 -7.69 -5.84 8.17
C VAL A 93 -7.14 -4.49 8.63
N ARG A 94 -7.78 -3.83 9.60
CA ARG A 94 -7.32 -2.55 10.14
C ARG A 94 -5.94 -2.66 10.78
N VAL A 95 -5.72 -3.68 11.63
CA VAL A 95 -4.43 -3.90 12.30
C VAL A 95 -3.34 -4.25 11.30
N PHE A 96 -3.64 -5.15 10.36
CA PHE A 96 -2.70 -5.60 9.33
C PHE A 96 -2.29 -4.45 8.40
N THR A 97 -3.25 -3.65 7.94
CA THR A 97 -3.03 -2.46 7.12
C THR A 97 -2.08 -1.49 7.83
N LYS A 98 -2.32 -1.22 9.11
CA LYS A 98 -1.46 -0.34 9.91
C LYS A 98 -0.02 -0.84 9.98
N LEU A 99 0.19 -2.13 10.28
CA LEU A 99 1.53 -2.72 10.35
C LEU A 99 2.24 -2.67 9.00
N ARG A 100 1.55 -3.03 7.92
CA ARG A 100 2.09 -2.95 6.56
C ARG A 100 2.48 -1.53 6.19
N HIS A 101 1.64 -0.54 6.48
CA HIS A 101 1.95 0.86 6.22
C HIS A 101 3.18 1.32 7.01
N GLU A 102 3.30 0.95 8.28
CA GLU A 102 4.48 1.30 9.08
C GLU A 102 5.76 0.67 8.54
N ILE A 103 5.72 -0.59 8.10
CA ILE A 103 6.87 -1.28 7.48
C ILE A 103 7.24 -0.60 6.16
N ILE A 104 6.28 -0.42 5.24
CA ILE A 104 6.51 0.23 3.94
C ILE A 104 7.04 1.65 4.13
N GLN A 105 6.48 2.41 5.08
CA GLN A 105 6.96 3.77 5.35
C GLN A 105 8.39 3.78 5.90
N LYS A 106 8.74 2.82 6.76
CA LYS A 106 10.11 2.64 7.26
C LYS A 106 11.08 2.13 6.20
N GLU A 107 10.65 1.36 5.21
CA GLU A 107 11.59 0.73 4.28
C GLU A 107 11.68 1.47 2.94
N LEU A 108 10.56 2.00 2.46
CA LEU A 108 10.41 2.58 1.13
C LEU A 108 10.26 4.11 1.13
N LEU A 109 9.83 4.71 2.24
CA LEU A 109 9.59 6.17 2.33
C LEU A 109 10.62 6.92 3.19
N MET A 110 11.68 6.24 3.64
CA MET A 110 12.70 6.80 4.52
C MET A 110 13.61 7.82 3.82
N LYS A 111 13.18 9.09 3.82
CA LYS A 111 13.96 10.35 3.95
C LYS A 111 13.28 11.57 3.32
N GLU A 112 12.12 11.42 2.69
CA GLU A 112 11.45 12.54 2.02
C GLU A 112 10.53 13.35 2.93
N GLY A 113 10.50 14.66 2.71
CA GLY A 113 9.57 15.55 3.37
C GLY A 113 8.16 15.32 2.87
N VAL A 114 7.21 15.22 3.82
CA VAL A 114 5.79 15.37 3.51
C VAL A 114 5.52 16.86 3.30
N LYS A 115 5.14 17.24 2.08
CA LYS A 115 4.75 18.63 1.76
C LYS A 115 3.36 18.96 2.28
N LYS A 116 2.38 18.07 2.04
CA LYS A 116 0.99 18.24 2.50
C LYS A 116 0.35 16.88 2.81
N THR A 117 -0.52 16.85 3.82
CA THR A 117 -1.21 15.66 4.33
C THR A 117 -2.66 15.99 4.73
N GLY A 118 -3.44 15.00 5.16
CA GLY A 118 -4.80 15.19 5.68
C GLY A 118 -5.88 15.24 4.59
N PHE A 119 -5.58 14.83 3.36
CA PHE A 119 -6.56 14.75 2.28
C PHE A 119 -7.25 13.39 2.35
N LYS A 120 -8.49 13.34 2.82
CA LYS A 120 -9.27 12.09 2.91
C LYS A 120 -10.37 12.10 1.86
N GLY A 121 -10.51 10.99 1.16
CA GLY A 121 -11.49 10.82 0.09
C GLY A 121 -11.44 9.41 -0.47
N ASP A 122 -12.02 9.26 -1.65
CA ASP A 122 -12.04 8.00 -2.38
C ASP A 122 -10.96 7.96 -3.44
N TYR A 123 -10.41 6.77 -3.66
CA TYR A 123 -9.48 6.47 -4.74
C TYR A 123 -10.01 5.32 -5.60
N ASP A 124 -9.69 5.37 -6.89
CA ASP A 124 -9.78 4.25 -7.82
C ASP A 124 -8.47 4.20 -8.60
N TYR A 125 -7.67 3.17 -8.34
CA TYR A 125 -6.35 2.95 -8.88
C TYR A 125 -6.33 1.70 -9.74
N GLN A 126 -5.75 1.81 -10.92
CA GLN A 126 -5.59 0.69 -11.83
C GLN A 126 -4.15 0.65 -12.34
N LYS A 127 -3.50 -0.51 -12.23
CA LYS A 127 -2.15 -0.77 -12.73
C LYS A 127 -2.04 -2.21 -13.19
N GLU A 128 -1.48 -2.43 -14.38
CA GLU A 128 -1.17 -3.78 -14.91
C GLU A 128 -2.35 -4.79 -14.88
N GLY A 129 -3.59 -4.30 -14.98
CA GLY A 129 -4.80 -5.13 -14.92
C GLY A 129 -5.36 -5.35 -13.52
N GLU A 130 -4.64 -4.95 -12.48
CA GLU A 130 -5.15 -4.88 -11.11
C GLU A 130 -5.93 -3.60 -10.90
N LYS A 131 -7.06 -3.69 -10.19
CA LYS A 131 -7.89 -2.55 -9.83
C LYS A 131 -8.12 -2.54 -8.33
N ARG A 132 -7.87 -1.39 -7.71
CA ARG A 132 -8.04 -1.16 -6.27
C ARG A 132 -8.84 0.11 -6.08
N PHE A 133 -9.80 0.08 -5.18
CA PHE A 133 -10.64 1.23 -4.90
C PHE A 133 -11.10 1.22 -3.46
N GLY A 134 -11.50 2.38 -2.97
CA GLY A 134 -12.03 2.53 -1.62
C GLY A 134 -11.68 3.89 -1.06
N LYS A 135 -11.70 4.00 0.27
CA LYS A 135 -11.30 5.19 0.98
C LYS A 135 -9.80 5.21 1.21
N ALA A 136 -9.21 6.38 1.12
CA ALA A 136 -7.81 6.60 1.41
C ALA A 136 -7.52 7.99 1.96
N GLU A 137 -6.39 8.09 2.65
CA GLU A 137 -5.70 9.36 2.85
C GLU A 137 -4.64 9.56 1.78
N VAL A 138 -4.56 10.76 1.22
CA VAL A 138 -3.58 11.15 0.20
C VAL A 138 -2.58 12.12 0.82
N GLU A 139 -1.31 11.87 0.56
CA GLU A 139 -0.18 12.66 1.03
C GLU A 139 0.73 13.04 -0.15
N ILE A 140 1.15 14.29 -0.18
CA ILE A 140 2.03 14.86 -1.19
C ILE A 140 3.43 14.90 -0.60
N TYR A 141 4.35 14.12 -1.17
CA TYR A 141 5.76 14.07 -0.79
C TYR A 141 6.61 14.88 -1.77
N ASP A 142 7.91 14.99 -1.50
CA ASP A 142 8.83 15.73 -2.38
C ASP A 142 8.96 15.13 -3.78
N THR A 143 8.92 13.80 -3.94
CA THR A 143 9.12 13.14 -5.26
C THR A 143 7.96 12.25 -5.70
N GLY A 144 6.88 12.18 -4.93
CA GLY A 144 5.73 11.39 -5.32
C GLY A 144 4.44 11.68 -4.56
N LEU A 145 3.36 11.15 -5.08
CA LEU A 145 2.06 11.08 -4.42
C LEU A 145 1.96 9.74 -3.68
N VAL A 146 1.56 9.78 -2.42
CA VAL A 146 1.30 8.57 -1.63
C VAL A 146 -0.19 8.50 -1.31
N ILE A 147 -0.77 7.34 -1.59
CA ILE A 147 -2.13 6.98 -1.26
C ILE A 147 -2.06 5.94 -0.15
N LYS A 148 -2.82 6.16 0.92
CA LYS A 148 -2.89 5.33 2.12
C LYS A 148 -4.31 4.76 2.20
N PRO A 149 -4.59 3.63 1.54
CA PRO A 149 -5.89 2.99 1.61
C PRO A 149 -6.28 2.64 3.04
N GLU A 150 -7.57 2.72 3.38
CA GLU A 150 -8.07 2.17 4.66
C GLU A 150 -7.92 0.64 4.73
N GLN A 151 -7.87 -0.01 3.55
CA GLN A 151 -7.70 -1.45 3.39
C GLN A 151 -6.74 -1.71 2.22
N GLY A 152 -5.58 -2.30 2.52
CA GLY A 152 -4.53 -2.60 1.53
C GLY A 152 -3.23 -1.83 1.73
N ASP A 153 -2.24 -2.15 0.91
CA ASP A 153 -0.91 -1.52 0.97
C ASP A 153 -0.90 -0.06 0.51
N LEU A 154 0.14 0.66 0.96
CA LEU A 154 0.46 2.00 0.48
C LEU A 154 0.74 1.97 -1.03
N ILE A 155 0.13 2.90 -1.76
CA ILE A 155 0.40 3.08 -3.19
C ILE A 155 1.22 4.35 -3.34
N ARG A 156 2.42 4.24 -3.92
CA ARG A 156 3.28 5.37 -4.24
C ARG A 156 3.32 5.58 -5.75
N ILE A 157 3.06 6.80 -6.19
CA ILE A 157 3.18 7.23 -7.58
C ILE A 157 4.28 8.29 -7.64
N PRO A 158 5.49 7.95 -8.13
CA PRO A 158 6.52 8.94 -8.42
C PRO A 158 6.01 10.00 -9.40
N TYR A 159 6.38 11.26 -9.20
CA TYR A 159 5.95 12.33 -10.11
C TYR A 159 6.51 12.16 -11.51
N SER A 160 7.67 11.51 -11.66
CA SER A 160 8.25 11.17 -12.95
C SER A 160 7.39 10.22 -13.78
N GLU A 161 6.54 9.41 -13.14
CA GLU A 161 5.65 8.49 -13.84
C GLU A 161 4.37 9.19 -14.33
N ILE A 162 4.05 10.40 -13.84
CA ILE A 162 2.81 11.10 -14.17
C ILE A 162 2.94 11.74 -15.56
N THR A 163 2.13 11.24 -16.49
CA THR A 163 2.09 11.73 -17.88
C THR A 163 1.00 12.80 -18.06
N LYS A 164 -0.08 12.74 -17.28
CA LYS A 164 -1.18 13.69 -17.37
C LYS A 164 -1.89 13.87 -16.03
N LEU A 165 -2.14 15.13 -15.66
CA LEU A 165 -3.03 15.53 -14.58
C LEU A 165 -4.22 16.28 -15.17
N SER A 166 -5.43 15.92 -14.77
CA SER A 166 -6.65 16.66 -15.16
C SER A 166 -7.66 16.63 -14.03
N ASP A 167 -8.47 17.67 -13.93
CA ASP A 167 -9.56 17.78 -12.97
C ASP A 167 -10.87 18.11 -13.67
N LYS A 168 -11.93 17.36 -13.32
CA LYS A 168 -13.28 17.55 -13.85
C LYS A 168 -14.29 17.01 -12.85
N ASP A 169 -15.42 17.72 -12.68
CA ASP A 169 -16.56 17.26 -11.89
C ASP A 169 -16.17 16.81 -10.45
N TYR A 170 -15.31 17.59 -9.77
CA TYR A 170 -14.76 17.26 -8.44
C TYR A 170 -13.99 15.94 -8.37
N LYS A 171 -13.34 15.56 -9.48
CA LYS A 171 -12.43 14.44 -9.56
C LYS A 171 -11.09 14.87 -10.13
N ILE A 172 -10.02 14.32 -9.59
CA ILE A 172 -8.66 14.48 -10.12
C ILE A 172 -8.27 13.15 -10.77
N SER A 173 -8.00 13.19 -12.08
CA SER A 173 -7.53 12.06 -12.86
C SER A 173 -6.04 12.24 -13.14
N ILE A 174 -5.26 11.25 -12.72
CA ILE A 174 -3.82 11.14 -12.89
C ILE A 174 -3.58 9.94 -13.79
N ILE A 175 -2.97 10.18 -14.94
CA ILE A 175 -2.50 9.11 -15.84
C ILE A 175 -1.00 8.99 -15.63
N THR A 176 -0.55 7.76 -15.46
CA THR A 176 0.86 7.40 -15.34
C THR A 176 1.29 6.56 -16.55
N GLU A 177 2.58 6.25 -16.67
CA GLU A 177 3.07 5.34 -17.71
C GLU A 177 2.46 3.93 -17.63
N SER A 178 2.18 3.43 -16.43
CA SER A 178 1.77 2.03 -16.19
C SER A 178 0.34 1.87 -15.65
N GLY A 179 -0.38 2.97 -15.44
CA GLY A 179 -1.68 2.94 -14.79
C GLY A 179 -2.39 4.28 -14.68
N ASN A 180 -3.52 4.29 -13.98
CA ASN A 180 -4.36 5.46 -13.79
C ASN A 180 -4.89 5.52 -12.35
N LEU A 181 -4.96 6.73 -11.82
CA LEU A 181 -5.51 7.04 -10.51
C LEU A 181 -6.62 8.09 -10.65
N LEU A 182 -7.78 7.81 -10.07
CA LEU A 182 -8.87 8.74 -9.91
C LEU A 182 -9.08 9.03 -8.44
N LEU A 183 -9.03 10.31 -8.08
CA LEU A 183 -9.28 10.82 -6.73
C LEU A 183 -10.61 11.57 -6.73
N SER A 184 -11.50 11.24 -5.79
CA SER A 184 -12.83 11.86 -5.68
C SER A 184 -13.32 11.97 -4.24
N HIS A 185 -14.42 12.70 -4.01
CA HIS A 185 -15.05 12.84 -2.69
C HIS A 185 -14.16 13.41 -1.57
N PHE A 186 -13.25 14.34 -1.91
CA PHE A 186 -12.38 15.04 -0.94
C PHE A 186 -13.06 16.22 -0.22
N GLY A 187 -14.35 16.46 -0.49
CA GLY A 187 -15.14 17.54 0.11
C GLY A 187 -14.48 18.91 -0.04
N GLU A 188 -14.48 19.69 1.05
CA GLU A 188 -13.88 21.03 1.11
C GLU A 188 -12.37 21.05 0.83
N LYS A 189 -11.69 19.90 0.98
CA LYS A 189 -10.25 19.79 0.72
C LYS A 189 -9.92 19.51 -0.74
N PHE A 190 -10.92 19.32 -1.62
CA PHE A 190 -10.71 19.04 -3.03
C PHE A 190 -9.86 20.10 -3.72
N ASP A 191 -10.23 21.38 -3.59
CA ASP A 191 -9.52 22.48 -4.24
C ASP A 191 -8.09 22.62 -3.69
N SER A 192 -7.91 22.41 -2.39
CA SER A 192 -6.60 22.44 -1.76
C SER A 192 -5.69 21.31 -2.25
N LEU A 193 -6.23 20.10 -2.44
CA LEU A 193 -5.49 18.95 -2.98
C LEU A 193 -5.09 19.21 -4.44
N ASN A 194 -6.05 19.62 -5.27
CA ASN A 194 -5.84 19.91 -6.69
C ASN A 194 -4.78 21.00 -6.89
N LYS A 195 -4.89 22.10 -6.15
CA LYS A 195 -3.91 23.18 -6.17
C LYS A 195 -2.52 22.71 -5.76
N ALA A 196 -2.43 21.94 -4.68
CA ALA A 196 -1.15 21.41 -4.20
C ALA A 196 -0.46 20.49 -5.20
N LEU A 197 -1.21 19.60 -5.86
CA LEU A 197 -0.66 18.72 -6.90
C LEU A 197 -0.15 19.52 -8.10
N LYS A 198 -0.93 20.50 -8.57
CA LYS A 198 -0.53 21.37 -9.68
C LYS A 198 0.73 22.19 -9.35
N GLU A 199 0.82 22.73 -8.14
CA GLU A 199 1.99 23.48 -7.65
C GLU A 199 3.25 22.59 -7.68
N VAL A 200 3.19 21.39 -7.10
CA VAL A 200 4.36 20.51 -7.02
C VAL A 200 4.83 20.05 -8.41
N LEU A 201 3.91 19.69 -9.31
CA LEU A 201 4.28 19.31 -10.68
C LEU A 201 4.86 20.48 -11.48
N ALA A 202 4.35 21.69 -11.28
CA ALA A 202 4.89 22.90 -11.92
C ALA A 202 6.32 23.20 -11.42
N GLU A 203 6.55 23.12 -10.10
CA GLU A 203 7.89 23.27 -9.51
C GLU A 203 8.89 22.27 -10.08
N LEU A 204 8.50 21.01 -10.24
CA LEU A 204 9.35 19.96 -10.81
C LEU A 204 9.68 20.21 -12.27
N SER A 205 8.69 20.66 -13.06
CA SER A 205 8.89 21.02 -14.46
C SER A 205 9.86 22.19 -14.62
N LEU A 206 9.76 23.22 -13.78
CA LEU A 206 10.68 24.35 -13.78
C LEU A 206 12.12 23.92 -13.45
N LYS A 207 12.30 23.11 -12.39
CA LYS A 207 13.62 22.58 -12.02
C LYS A 207 14.25 21.75 -13.14
N ALA A 208 13.46 20.90 -13.80
CA ALA A 208 13.94 20.11 -14.93
C ALA A 208 14.42 21.01 -16.09
N GLN A 209 13.69 22.10 -16.39
CA GLN A 209 14.08 23.06 -17.42
C GLN A 209 15.34 23.85 -17.06
N GLU A 210 15.54 24.20 -15.79
CA GLU A 210 16.73 24.90 -15.30
C GLU A 210 17.98 24.02 -15.48
N ILE A 211 17.92 22.76 -15.04
CA ILE A 211 19.01 21.79 -15.21
C ILE A 211 19.34 21.60 -16.69
N LEU A 212 18.33 21.42 -17.55
CA LEU A 212 18.55 21.28 -18.99
C LEU A 212 19.22 22.51 -19.62
N LYS A 213 18.89 23.72 -19.15
CA LYS A 213 19.57 24.95 -19.61
C LYS A 213 21.03 24.97 -19.20
N GLU A 214 21.36 24.59 -17.97
CA GLU A 214 22.75 24.52 -17.50
C GLU A 214 23.58 23.56 -18.37
N PHE A 215 23.06 22.36 -18.66
CA PHE A 215 23.73 21.40 -19.55
C PHE A 215 23.89 21.89 -21.00
N LEU A 216 22.93 22.67 -21.51
CA LEU A 216 23.00 23.22 -22.87
C LEU A 216 23.92 24.44 -22.99
N ILE A 217 24.25 25.11 -21.88
CA ILE A 217 25.18 26.26 -21.84
C ILE A 217 26.64 25.79 -21.74
N GLU A 218 26.88 24.56 -21.26
CA GLU A 218 28.23 23.96 -21.14
C GLU A 218 28.73 23.21 -22.40
N LEU A 219 27.97 23.24 -23.51
CA LEU A 219 28.33 22.69 -24.84
C LEU A 219 28.67 23.79 -25.84
#